data_AF-A0A8S1XWA5-F1
#
_entry.id   AF-A0A8S1XWA5-F1
#
_cell.length_a   1.000
_cell.length_b   1.000
_cell.length_c   1.000
_cell.angle_alpha   90.00
_cell.angle_beta   90.00
_cell.angle_gamma   90.00
#
_symmetry.space_group_name_H-M   'P 1'
#
loop_
_entity.id
_entity.type
_entity.pdbx_description
1 polymer ?
#
loop_
_entity_poly.entity_id
_entity_poly.type
_entity_poly.pdbx_seq_one_letter_code
_entity_poly.pdbx_strand_id
1 'polypeptide(L)'
;MSQGNLYIAPTVDNIPIVESYLITIFDGTGSMSGEYEIAVNAYNEVFQTISRREEYQMAYDQVKNLLPFQSAGSGSITKAFEHVFERLLSNTCYYGKNITILFMSDGKEEFTCSKLENLLKQMNEEFRVQFLCFSIGSDFYTPDMSQLWGMLHNTGQKHPYPFNIERPSINLNTQFISKFQDIRDNFLKFPVSKLKTNQPVLPTATSKPSSEIEIEAVFLCYSESVIVNGQVIKPINNELIYQKFLAKSIQKVFLDGGKQDDFQKVEKVFNNLNRNNEYLQNKKIFDNIQIVKEGAKGNLKFTELSPEDQKQVICDVENFNVRLIQKFKIVIESERIEIKPSFLTKLMQIFSLCTCENK
;
A
#
# COMPACT_ATOMS: atom_id res chain seq x y z
N MET A 1 -32.15 -2.25 -14.66
CA MET A 1 -30.96 -2.23 -13.78
C MET A 1 -30.22 -0.95 -14.11
N SER A 2 -29.86 -0.11 -13.13
CA SER A 2 -29.05 1.08 -13.40
C SER A 2 -27.69 0.64 -13.97
N GLN A 3 -27.22 1.31 -15.02
CA GLN A 3 -25.87 1.11 -15.51
C GLN A 3 -24.91 1.57 -14.41
N GLY A 4 -23.94 0.72 -14.06
CA GLY A 4 -22.92 1.08 -13.08
C GLY A 4 -21.96 2.10 -13.70
N ASN A 5 -21.62 3.13 -12.95
CA ASN A 5 -20.69 4.17 -13.34
C ASN A 5 -19.31 3.92 -12.71
N LEU A 6 -18.24 4.19 -13.48
CA LEU A 6 -16.88 4.18 -12.95
C LEU A 6 -16.47 5.54 -12.41
N TYR A 7 -15.67 5.52 -11.36
CA TYR A 7 -15.12 6.69 -10.69
C TYR A 7 -13.64 6.46 -10.41
N ILE A 8 -12.89 7.55 -10.26
CA ILE A 8 -11.49 7.53 -9.80
C ILE A 8 -11.45 8.33 -8.49
N ALA A 9 -10.88 7.71 -7.45
CA ALA A 9 -10.62 8.39 -6.20
C ALA A 9 -9.70 9.61 -6.40
N PRO A 10 -9.90 10.71 -5.67
CA PRO A 10 -9.07 11.91 -5.81
C PRO A 10 -7.58 11.63 -5.55
N THR A 11 -6.74 12.42 -6.21
CA THR A 11 -5.27 12.42 -6.05
C THR A 11 -4.83 13.07 -4.74
N VAL A 12 -3.54 12.92 -4.43
CA VAL A 12 -2.90 13.24 -3.13
C VAL A 12 -3.17 14.64 -2.60
N ASP A 13 -3.39 15.62 -3.47
CA ASP A 13 -3.50 17.04 -3.09
C ASP A 13 -4.72 17.38 -2.19
N ASN A 14 -5.70 16.48 -2.09
CA ASN A 14 -6.94 16.68 -1.31
C ASN A 14 -7.21 15.58 -0.27
N ILE A 15 -6.19 14.81 0.09
CA ILE A 15 -6.33 13.66 0.98
C ILE A 15 -6.26 14.10 2.44
N PRO A 16 -7.19 13.65 3.30
CA PRO A 16 -7.11 13.97 4.71
C PRO A 16 -5.83 13.38 5.28
N ILE A 17 -5.10 14.21 6.00
CA ILE A 17 -3.83 13.85 6.63
C ILE A 17 -4.14 13.32 8.02
N VAL A 18 -3.55 12.18 8.36
CA VAL A 18 -3.56 11.65 9.73
C VAL A 18 -2.24 11.94 10.38
N GLU A 19 -2.30 12.57 11.56
CA GLU A 19 -1.13 12.76 12.42
C GLU A 19 -0.68 11.40 12.99
N SER A 20 0.60 11.12 12.83
CA SER A 20 1.29 9.94 13.34
C SER A 20 1.36 9.93 14.87
N TYR A 21 1.42 8.76 15.48
CA TYR A 21 1.82 8.65 16.88
C TYR A 21 3.33 8.83 16.98
N LEU A 22 3.79 9.89 17.66
CA LEU A 22 5.22 10.20 17.78
C LEU A 22 5.84 9.47 18.98
N ILE A 23 6.86 8.66 18.73
CA ILE A 23 7.66 8.04 19.78
C ILE A 23 9.05 8.63 19.69
N THR A 24 9.53 9.23 20.77
CA THR A 24 10.85 9.84 20.79
C THR A 24 11.74 9.15 21.81
N ILE A 25 12.93 8.75 21.39
CA ILE A 25 13.94 8.10 22.21
C ILE A 25 15.19 8.99 22.20
N PHE A 26 15.48 9.59 23.36
CA PHE A 26 16.70 10.34 23.60
C PHE A 26 17.75 9.47 24.25
N ASP A 27 18.95 9.58 23.75
CA ASP A 27 20.13 9.03 24.39
C ASP A 27 20.46 9.80 25.68
N GLY A 28 20.37 9.10 26.82
CA GLY A 28 20.61 9.64 28.14
C GLY A 28 22.01 9.38 28.69
N THR A 29 22.96 8.95 27.86
CA THR A 29 24.34 8.69 28.29
C THR A 29 25.09 9.98 28.64
N GLY A 30 26.18 9.83 29.39
CA GLY A 30 27.05 10.95 29.78
C GLY A 30 27.65 11.72 28.59
N SER A 31 27.83 11.06 27.43
CA SER A 31 28.35 11.70 26.21
C SER A 31 27.40 12.74 25.60
N MET A 32 26.13 12.68 25.97
CA MET A 32 25.08 13.61 25.55
C MET A 32 24.82 14.75 26.56
N SER A 33 25.53 14.76 27.69
CA SER A 33 25.25 15.68 28.81
C SER A 33 25.30 17.17 28.44
N GLY A 34 26.12 17.55 27.44
CA GLY A 34 26.21 18.94 26.97
C GLY A 34 25.05 19.37 26.07
N GLU A 35 24.36 18.44 25.43
CA GLU A 35 23.30 18.71 24.46
C GLU A 35 21.91 18.32 24.96
N TYR A 36 21.81 17.39 25.91
CA TYR A 36 20.56 16.74 26.30
C TYR A 36 19.47 17.73 26.67
N GLU A 37 19.75 18.62 27.64
CA GLU A 37 18.74 19.60 28.09
C GLU A 37 18.36 20.59 26.98
N ILE A 38 19.31 20.99 26.15
CA ILE A 38 19.06 21.88 25.00
C ILE A 38 18.14 21.19 23.99
N ALA A 39 18.42 19.93 23.67
CA ALA A 39 17.62 19.13 22.74
C ALA A 39 16.21 18.88 23.29
N VAL A 40 16.07 18.56 24.58
CA VAL A 40 14.76 18.36 25.21
C VAL A 40 13.94 19.65 25.27
N ASN A 41 14.58 20.79 25.55
CA ASN A 41 13.90 22.08 25.54
C ASN A 41 13.39 22.44 24.14
N ALA A 42 14.22 22.31 23.11
CA ALA A 42 13.83 22.50 21.71
C ALA A 42 12.72 21.52 21.28
N TYR A 43 12.80 20.27 21.72
CA TYR A 43 11.77 19.25 21.48
C TYR A 43 10.43 19.67 22.07
N ASN A 44 10.42 20.08 23.34
CA ASN A 44 9.21 20.52 24.01
C ASN A 44 8.63 21.78 23.35
N GLU A 45 9.47 22.75 22.97
CA GLU A 45 9.03 23.95 22.25
C GLU A 45 8.26 23.60 20.97
N VAL A 46 8.81 22.69 20.16
CA VAL A 46 8.26 22.33 18.86
C VAL A 46 7.12 21.32 18.96
N PHE A 47 7.20 20.33 19.84
CA PHE A 47 6.27 19.19 19.85
C PHE A 47 5.23 19.24 20.98
N GLN A 48 5.27 20.23 21.89
CA GLN A 48 4.31 20.34 23.01
C GLN A 48 2.84 20.21 22.61
N THR A 49 2.45 20.66 21.40
CA THR A 49 1.07 20.62 20.92
C THR A 49 0.64 19.27 20.35
N ILE A 50 1.58 18.32 20.16
CA ILE A 50 1.25 16.97 19.69
C ILE A 50 0.64 16.19 20.84
N SER A 51 -0.62 15.81 20.66
CA SER A 51 -1.41 15.11 21.68
C SER A 51 -1.08 13.62 21.79
N ARG A 52 -0.57 13.01 20.72
CA ARG A 52 -0.30 11.57 20.64
C ARG A 52 1.20 11.33 20.56
N ARG A 53 1.86 11.33 21.72
CA ARG A 53 3.28 11.07 21.81
C ARG A 53 3.70 10.30 23.06
N GLU A 54 4.79 9.56 22.93
CA GLU A 54 5.53 8.97 24.04
C GLU A 54 7.00 9.37 23.94
N GLU A 55 7.60 9.61 25.10
CA GLU A 55 8.95 10.16 25.22
C GLU A 55 9.76 9.28 26.17
N TYR A 56 10.95 8.95 25.73
CA TYR A 56 11.81 7.98 26.38
C TYR A 56 13.23 8.52 26.49
N GLN A 57 13.83 8.32 27.67
CA GLN A 57 15.26 8.43 27.87
C GLN A 57 15.86 7.02 27.91
N MET A 58 16.84 6.73 27.06
CA MET A 58 17.68 5.54 27.14
C MET A 58 18.69 5.71 28.29
N ALA A 59 18.70 4.78 29.25
CA ALA A 59 19.63 4.81 30.37
C ALA A 59 20.01 3.40 30.83
N TYR A 60 21.28 3.02 30.70
CA TYR A 60 21.82 1.71 31.08
C TYR A 60 21.03 0.54 30.46
N ASP A 61 20.23 -0.17 31.25
CA ASP A 61 19.38 -1.30 30.86
C ASP A 61 17.88 -0.98 30.90
N GLN A 62 17.53 0.30 31.07
CA GLN A 62 16.16 0.77 31.26
C GLN A 62 15.81 1.89 30.29
N VAL A 63 14.52 2.01 30.05
CA VAL A 63 13.91 3.16 29.43
C VAL A 63 13.19 3.96 30.51
N LYS A 64 13.50 5.25 30.61
CA LYS A 64 13.01 6.15 31.66
C LYS A 64 12.21 7.31 31.07
N ASN A 65 11.55 8.07 31.93
CA ASN A 65 10.93 9.33 31.55
C ASN A 65 11.99 10.32 31.04
N LEU A 66 11.60 11.17 30.10
CA LEU A 66 12.49 12.15 29.45
C LEU A 66 13.08 13.18 30.42
N LEU A 67 12.31 13.57 31.45
CA LEU A 67 12.74 14.50 32.48
C LEU A 67 12.46 13.94 33.88
N PRO A 68 13.31 14.26 34.88
CA PRO A 68 14.59 14.98 34.75
C PRO A 68 15.69 14.14 34.07
N PHE A 69 16.69 14.78 33.47
CA PHE A 69 17.84 14.08 32.85
C PHE A 69 18.55 13.20 33.88
N GLN A 70 18.63 11.91 33.59
CA GLN A 70 19.34 10.95 34.44
C GLN A 70 20.60 10.48 33.73
N SER A 71 21.70 11.21 33.88
CA SER A 71 22.97 10.87 33.24
C SER A 71 23.37 9.43 33.54
N ALA A 72 23.25 8.57 32.52
CA ALA A 72 23.64 7.18 32.61
C ALA A 72 25.11 7.04 32.20
N GLY A 73 25.87 6.23 32.92
CA GLY A 73 27.26 5.94 32.55
C GLY A 73 27.38 5.20 31.22
N SER A 74 26.34 4.45 30.82
CA SER A 74 26.23 3.77 29.53
C SER A 74 24.76 3.61 29.13
N GLY A 75 24.52 3.15 27.89
CA GLY A 75 23.20 2.86 27.34
C GLY A 75 23.27 1.67 26.38
N SER A 76 22.10 1.11 26.05
CA SER A 76 21.97 0.05 25.05
C SER A 76 20.83 0.37 24.10
N ILE A 77 21.19 0.69 22.86
CA ILE A 77 20.25 1.01 21.81
C ILE A 77 19.32 -0.18 21.56
N THR A 78 19.87 -1.39 21.50
CA THR A 78 19.09 -2.62 21.34
C THR A 78 18.00 -2.74 22.41
N LYS A 79 18.34 -2.61 23.69
CA LYS A 79 17.35 -2.73 24.78
C LYS A 79 16.28 -1.63 24.74
N ALA A 80 16.66 -0.41 24.37
CA ALA A 80 15.71 0.70 24.24
C ALA A 80 14.67 0.39 23.16
N PHE A 81 15.09 -0.11 21.99
CA PHE A 81 14.18 -0.51 20.93
C PHE A 81 13.38 -1.78 21.28
N GLU A 82 13.97 -2.78 21.93
CA GLU A 82 13.24 -3.96 22.43
C GLU A 82 12.07 -3.52 23.31
N HIS A 83 12.34 -2.67 24.31
CA HIS A 83 11.31 -2.14 25.21
C HIS A 83 10.19 -1.42 24.45
N VAL A 84 10.55 -0.52 23.53
CA VAL A 84 9.58 0.25 22.76
C VAL A 84 8.73 -0.66 21.85
N PHE A 85 9.35 -1.61 21.14
CA PHE A 85 8.63 -2.52 20.24
C PHE A 85 7.72 -3.48 21.00
N GLU A 86 8.20 -4.09 22.08
CA GLU A 86 7.39 -4.97 22.92
C GLU A 86 6.17 -4.23 23.47
N ARG A 87 6.37 -2.99 23.93
CA ARG A 87 5.28 -2.14 24.41
C ARG A 87 4.25 -1.83 23.31
N LEU A 88 4.69 -1.49 22.10
CA LEU A 88 3.80 -1.25 20.96
C LEU A 88 3.01 -2.50 20.56
N LEU A 89 3.66 -3.66 20.57
CA LEU A 89 3.08 -4.96 20.20
C LEU A 89 2.22 -5.59 21.30
N SER A 90 2.31 -5.12 22.55
CA SER A 90 1.61 -5.70 23.69
C SER A 90 0.07 -5.58 23.66
N ASN A 91 -0.52 -4.85 22.71
CA ASN A 91 -1.96 -4.58 22.59
C ASN A 91 -2.61 -3.93 23.84
N THR A 92 -1.82 -3.48 24.82
CA THR A 92 -2.34 -2.87 26.06
C THR A 92 -2.80 -1.44 25.87
N CYS A 93 -2.35 -0.76 24.81
CA CYS A 93 -2.65 0.63 24.49
C CYS A 93 -2.92 0.78 22.99
N TYR A 94 -3.83 1.68 22.61
CA TYR A 94 -4.14 1.95 21.20
C TYR A 94 -3.24 3.07 20.64
N TYR A 95 -2.19 2.68 19.92
CA TYR A 95 -1.25 3.60 19.26
C TYR A 95 -1.72 4.04 17.86
N GLY A 96 -2.67 3.33 17.26
CA GLY A 96 -3.06 3.51 15.86
C GLY A 96 -2.04 2.87 14.90
N LYS A 97 -2.30 2.95 13.59
CA LYS A 97 -1.50 2.25 12.57
C LYS A 97 -0.28 3.01 12.08
N ASN A 98 -0.26 4.34 12.18
CA ASN A 98 0.86 5.17 11.72
C ASN A 98 1.70 5.60 12.92
N ILE A 99 2.98 5.19 12.93
CA ILE A 99 3.94 5.48 14.00
C ILE A 99 5.12 6.23 13.39
N THR A 100 5.58 7.27 14.07
CA THR A 100 6.85 7.93 13.75
C THR A 100 7.77 7.74 14.95
N ILE A 101 8.91 7.09 14.73
CA ILE A 101 9.93 6.90 15.76
C ILE A 101 11.08 7.86 15.47
N LEU A 102 11.35 8.75 16.42
CA LEU A 102 12.47 9.68 16.42
C LEU A 102 13.52 9.20 17.42
N PHE A 103 14.67 8.78 16.94
CA PHE A 103 15.81 8.37 17.77
C PHE A 103 16.93 9.41 17.69
N MET A 104 17.50 9.79 18.82
CA MET A 104 18.56 10.81 18.90
C MET A 104 19.70 10.32 19.78
N SER A 105 20.92 10.32 19.24
CA SER A 105 22.12 9.85 19.93
C SER A 105 23.38 10.43 19.29
N ASP A 106 24.48 10.46 20.05
CA ASP A 106 25.81 10.71 19.47
C ASP A 106 26.49 9.44 18.94
N GLY A 107 25.85 8.28 19.13
CA GLY A 107 26.23 7.00 18.54
C GLY A 107 27.51 6.43 19.14
N LYS A 108 27.58 6.35 20.47
CA LYS A 108 28.73 5.73 21.18
C LYS A 108 28.36 4.45 21.95
N GLU A 109 27.08 4.12 21.96
CA GLU A 109 26.48 2.99 22.66
C GLU A 109 26.54 1.70 21.85
N GLU A 110 26.59 0.56 22.54
CA GLU A 110 26.50 -0.74 21.87
C GLU A 110 25.16 -0.88 21.14
N PHE A 111 25.24 -1.22 19.85
CA PHE A 111 24.09 -1.56 19.04
C PHE A 111 24.35 -2.79 18.19
N THR A 112 23.35 -3.66 18.09
CA THR A 112 23.35 -4.81 17.19
C THR A 112 21.96 -4.98 16.60
N CYS A 113 21.78 -4.65 15.32
CA CYS A 113 20.47 -4.69 14.68
C CYS A 113 19.90 -6.12 14.59
N SER A 114 20.76 -7.13 14.43
CA SER A 114 20.32 -8.54 14.28
C SER A 114 19.57 -9.08 15.50
N LYS A 115 19.79 -8.50 16.69
CA LYS A 115 19.04 -8.86 17.91
C LYS A 115 17.55 -8.46 17.83
N LEU A 116 17.20 -7.52 16.95
CA LEU A 116 15.84 -6.96 16.83
C LEU A 116 15.02 -7.56 15.67
N GLU A 117 15.57 -8.46 14.85
CA GLU A 117 14.97 -8.88 13.57
C GLU A 117 13.52 -9.36 13.69
N ASN A 118 13.24 -10.21 14.69
CA ASN A 118 11.90 -10.74 14.90
C ASN A 118 10.89 -9.66 15.29
N LEU A 119 11.28 -8.73 16.17
CA LEU A 119 10.44 -7.60 16.57
C LEU A 119 10.21 -6.65 15.40
N LEU A 120 11.24 -6.36 14.61
CA LEU A 120 11.13 -5.51 13.42
C LEU A 120 10.14 -6.07 12.39
N LYS A 121 10.16 -7.39 12.18
CA LYS A 121 9.19 -8.04 11.30
C LYS A 121 7.76 -7.87 11.81
N GLN A 122 7.52 -8.12 13.09
CA GLN A 122 6.19 -7.95 13.70
C GLN A 122 5.73 -6.49 13.64
N MET A 123 6.63 -5.54 13.90
CA MET A 123 6.35 -4.11 13.79
C MET A 123 5.87 -3.73 12.38
N ASN A 124 6.50 -4.26 11.33
CA ASN A 124 6.11 -3.99 9.94
C ASN A 124 4.80 -4.65 9.51
N GLU A 125 4.46 -5.79 10.10
CA GLU A 125 3.18 -6.45 9.84
C GLU A 125 2.02 -5.67 10.48
N GLU A 126 2.27 -5.04 11.64
CA GLU A 126 1.23 -4.36 12.41
C GLU A 126 1.13 -2.86 12.11
N PHE A 127 2.24 -2.17 11.87
CA PHE A 127 2.33 -0.71 11.80
C PHE A 127 2.96 -0.21 10.49
N ARG A 128 2.53 0.98 10.09
CA ARG A 128 3.24 1.83 9.13
C ARG A 128 4.20 2.73 9.91
N VAL A 129 5.49 2.50 9.80
CA VAL A 129 6.52 3.14 10.64
C VAL A 129 7.42 4.07 9.81
N GLN A 130 7.47 5.33 10.22
CA GLN A 130 8.48 6.31 9.81
C GLN A 130 9.61 6.32 10.84
N PHE A 131 10.81 5.88 10.47
CA PHE A 131 11.97 5.94 11.36
C PHE A 131 12.87 7.12 11.01
N LEU A 132 13.13 8.00 12.00
CA LEU A 132 13.95 9.20 11.88
C LEU A 132 15.10 9.13 12.89
N CYS A 133 16.33 9.33 12.43
CA CYS A 133 17.52 9.37 13.30
C CYS A 133 18.14 10.76 13.32
N PHE A 134 18.51 11.20 14.52
CA PHE A 134 19.33 12.38 14.77
C PHE A 134 20.72 11.94 15.20
N SER A 135 21.72 12.35 14.42
CA SER A 135 23.11 12.20 14.79
C SER A 135 23.61 13.49 15.43
N ILE A 136 24.28 13.37 16.58
CA ILE A 136 24.93 14.51 17.23
C ILE A 136 26.45 14.33 17.13
N GLY A 137 27.10 15.21 16.36
CA GLY A 137 28.52 15.11 16.05
C GLY A 137 28.84 14.16 14.90
N SER A 138 30.11 13.77 14.79
CA SER A 138 30.65 13.00 13.66
C SER A 138 30.61 11.49 13.85
N ASP A 139 30.42 11.00 15.08
CA ASP A 139 30.76 9.62 15.46
C ASP A 139 29.56 8.66 15.37
N PHE A 140 28.48 9.06 14.69
CA PHE A 140 27.23 8.31 14.65
C PHE A 140 27.36 6.99 13.89
N TYR A 141 26.97 5.88 14.54
CA TYR A 141 27.00 4.54 13.96
C TYR A 141 26.22 4.47 12.64
N THR A 142 26.92 4.30 11.53
CA THR A 142 26.28 4.32 10.21
C THR A 142 25.77 2.95 9.75
N PRO A 143 26.49 1.81 9.91
CA PRO A 143 26.07 0.53 9.33
C PRO A 143 24.82 -0.09 9.99
N ASP A 144 24.85 -0.38 11.30
CA ASP A 144 23.72 -1.02 11.98
C ASP A 144 22.49 -0.13 12.00
N MET A 145 22.65 1.19 12.17
CA MET A 145 21.53 2.13 12.10
C MET A 145 20.95 2.22 10.69
N SER A 146 21.76 2.12 9.63
CA SER A 146 21.24 2.04 8.26
C SER A 146 20.46 0.75 8.04
N GLN A 147 20.91 -0.37 8.63
CA GLN A 147 20.16 -1.63 8.61
C GLN A 147 18.83 -1.50 9.35
N LEU A 148 18.84 -0.95 10.57
CA LEU A 148 17.62 -0.70 11.35
C LEU A 148 16.64 0.16 10.55
N TRP A 149 17.13 1.24 9.94
CA TRP A 149 16.31 2.10 9.10
C TRP A 149 15.71 1.36 7.91
N GLY A 150 16.51 0.61 7.16
CA GLY A 150 16.04 -0.17 6.01
C GLY A 150 15.03 -1.26 6.39
N MET A 151 15.13 -1.79 7.62
CA MET A 151 14.20 -2.81 8.12
C MET A 151 12.93 -2.21 8.72
N LEU A 152 12.99 -1.06 9.39
CA LEU A 152 11.86 -0.50 10.14
C LEU A 152 11.05 0.52 9.32
N HIS A 153 11.71 1.33 8.50
CA HIS A 153 11.04 2.38 7.74
C HIS A 153 10.25 1.79 6.56
N ASN A 154 8.92 1.94 6.56
CA ASN A 154 8.04 1.30 5.56
C ASN A 154 7.00 2.25 4.92
N THR A 155 7.25 3.57 4.96
CA THR A 155 6.24 4.57 4.56
C THR A 155 6.34 4.99 3.09
N GLY A 156 7.43 4.63 2.40
CA GLY A 156 7.78 5.09 1.06
C GLY A 156 8.30 6.53 1.01
N GLN A 157 8.28 7.27 2.13
CA GLN A 157 8.78 8.64 2.19
C GLN A 157 10.31 8.67 2.33
N LYS A 158 10.99 9.22 1.33
CA LYS A 158 12.43 9.46 1.42
C LYS A 158 12.70 10.71 2.24
N HIS A 159 13.69 10.66 3.11
CA HIS A 159 14.18 11.81 3.87
C HIS A 159 15.70 11.71 4.07
N PRO A 160 16.36 12.83 4.43
CA PRO A 160 17.76 12.80 4.82
C PRO A 160 17.95 11.84 6.00
N TYR A 161 18.99 11.01 5.93
CA TYR A 161 19.33 10.07 6.98
C TYR A 161 20.85 10.05 7.22
N PRO A 162 21.32 10.28 8.45
CA PRO A 162 20.61 10.87 9.60
C PRO A 162 20.39 12.39 9.45
N PHE A 163 19.54 12.98 10.28
CA PHE A 163 19.52 14.43 10.52
C PHE A 163 20.71 14.79 11.40
N ASN A 164 21.68 15.52 10.86
CA ASN A 164 22.90 15.84 11.58
C ASN A 164 22.81 17.14 12.38
N ILE A 165 23.32 17.11 13.61
CA ILE A 165 23.57 18.25 14.49
C ILE A 165 25.08 18.34 14.71
N GLU A 166 25.68 19.46 14.30
CA GLU A 166 27.15 19.60 14.31
C GLU A 166 27.70 20.05 15.67
N ARG A 167 28.81 19.41 16.09
CA ARG A 167 29.63 19.79 17.26
C ARG A 167 30.95 20.45 16.83
N PRO A 168 31.47 21.44 17.58
CA PRO A 168 30.77 22.31 18.51
C PRO A 168 30.01 23.41 17.74
N SER A 169 28.81 23.78 18.16
CA SER A 169 28.06 24.89 17.56
C SER A 169 27.55 25.86 18.61
N ILE A 170 27.72 27.16 18.35
CA ILE A 170 27.21 28.24 19.21
C ILE A 170 25.67 28.29 19.17
N ASN A 171 25.05 27.71 18.14
CA ASN A 171 23.60 27.78 17.89
C ASN A 171 22.92 26.40 17.96
N LEU A 172 23.34 25.52 18.87
CA LEU A 172 22.76 24.17 19.03
C LEU A 172 21.23 24.19 19.17
N ASN A 173 20.68 25.10 19.99
CA ASN A 173 19.22 25.22 20.16
C ASN A 173 18.50 25.52 18.83
N THR A 174 19.02 26.49 18.05
CA THR A 174 18.46 26.84 16.75
C THR A 174 18.53 25.68 15.76
N GLN A 175 19.61 24.89 15.78
CA GLN A 175 19.71 23.69 14.95
C GLN A 175 18.63 22.67 15.33
N PHE A 176 18.49 22.36 16.63
CA PHE A 176 17.46 21.43 17.11
C PHE A 176 16.05 21.90 16.73
N ILE A 177 15.70 23.16 17.02
CA ILE A 177 14.39 23.73 16.66
C ILE A 177 14.13 23.60 15.16
N SER A 178 15.10 23.99 14.32
CA SER A 178 14.95 23.92 12.87
C SER A 178 14.67 22.49 12.38
N LYS A 179 15.41 21.51 12.90
CA LYS A 179 15.25 20.10 12.49
C LYS A 179 13.96 19.48 13.04
N PHE A 180 13.57 19.79 14.27
CA PHE A 180 12.28 19.33 14.82
C PHE A 180 11.09 19.96 14.09
N GLN A 181 11.20 21.24 13.70
CA GLN A 181 10.15 21.91 12.94
C GLN A 181 9.97 21.24 11.56
N ASP A 182 11.07 20.90 10.90
CA ASP A 182 11.04 20.14 9.63
C ASP A 182 10.32 18.78 9.81
N ILE A 183 10.60 18.06 10.90
CA ILE A 183 9.88 16.83 11.24
C ILE A 183 8.40 17.06 11.45
N ARG A 184 8.06 18.07 12.27
CA ARG A 184 6.68 18.39 12.58
C ARG A 184 5.88 18.67 11.31
N ASP A 185 6.46 19.45 10.41
CA ASP A 185 5.76 19.94 9.23
C ASP A 185 5.64 18.87 8.14
N ASN A 186 6.69 18.03 7.97
CA ASN A 186 6.84 17.16 6.81
C ASN A 186 6.78 15.65 7.11
N PHE A 187 7.12 15.19 8.33
CA PHE A 187 7.34 13.76 8.62
C PHE A 187 6.36 13.15 9.65
N LEU A 188 5.49 13.96 10.26
CA LEU A 188 4.44 13.45 11.17
C LEU A 188 3.09 13.22 10.49
N LYS A 189 3.00 13.50 9.20
CA LYS A 189 1.75 13.56 8.45
C LYS A 189 1.69 12.42 7.44
N PHE A 190 0.74 11.51 7.63
CA PHE A 190 0.48 10.43 6.71
C PHE A 190 -0.75 10.71 5.87
N PRO A 191 -0.70 10.59 4.53
CA PRO A 191 -1.93 10.51 3.75
C PRO A 191 -2.70 9.26 4.21
N VAL A 192 -4.02 9.38 4.43
CA VAL A 192 -4.84 8.21 4.73
C VAL A 192 -4.66 7.15 3.64
N SER A 193 -4.46 5.89 4.01
CA SER A 193 -4.33 4.80 3.03
C SER A 193 -5.65 4.49 2.32
N LYS A 194 -6.77 4.87 2.93
CA LYS A 194 -8.12 4.69 2.39
C LYS A 194 -8.96 5.93 2.55
N LEU A 195 -9.78 6.21 1.55
CA LEU A 195 -10.76 7.29 1.54
C LEU A 195 -12.15 6.71 1.85
N LYS A 196 -12.93 7.43 2.66
CA LYS A 196 -14.32 7.06 2.95
C LYS A 196 -15.24 7.53 1.84
N THR A 197 -16.19 6.69 1.48
CA THR A 197 -17.28 7.01 0.56
C THR A 197 -18.59 7.18 1.32
N ASN A 198 -19.50 8.03 0.83
CA ASN A 198 -20.83 8.21 1.43
C ASN A 198 -21.79 7.04 1.17
N GLN A 199 -21.41 6.11 0.29
CA GLN A 199 -22.21 4.96 -0.09
C GLN A 199 -21.30 3.78 -0.44
N PRO A 200 -21.80 2.53 -0.39
CA PRO A 200 -21.02 1.37 -0.78
C PRO A 200 -20.60 1.43 -2.25
N VAL A 201 -19.33 1.11 -2.50
CA VAL A 201 -18.73 1.05 -3.83
C VAL A 201 -18.00 -0.27 -4.02
N LEU A 202 -17.69 -0.62 -5.27
CA LEU A 202 -17.01 -1.85 -5.66
C LEU A 202 -15.59 -1.53 -6.17
N PRO A 203 -14.53 -1.74 -5.38
CA PRO A 203 -13.15 -1.61 -5.84
C PRO A 203 -12.81 -2.49 -7.05
N THR A 204 -13.48 -3.63 -7.17
CA THR A 204 -13.48 -4.49 -8.36
C THR A 204 -14.88 -5.06 -8.61
N ALA A 205 -15.17 -5.50 -9.83
CA ALA A 205 -16.47 -6.08 -10.20
C ALA A 205 -16.86 -7.33 -9.37
N THR A 206 -15.88 -7.98 -8.73
CA THR A 206 -16.05 -9.22 -7.96
C THR A 206 -15.83 -9.03 -6.45
N SER A 207 -15.49 -7.81 -6.04
CA SER A 207 -15.34 -7.45 -4.63
C SER A 207 -16.68 -7.35 -3.91
N LYS A 208 -16.67 -7.46 -2.58
CA LYS A 208 -17.83 -7.06 -1.78
C LYS A 208 -17.92 -5.52 -1.75
N PRO A 209 -19.14 -4.95 -1.70
CA PRO A 209 -19.30 -3.51 -1.50
C PRO A 209 -18.56 -3.03 -0.24
N SER A 210 -17.88 -1.90 -0.36
CA SER A 210 -17.08 -1.25 0.70
C SER A 210 -17.42 0.23 0.78
N SER A 211 -17.41 0.81 1.97
CA SER A 211 -17.49 2.26 2.19
C SER A 211 -16.10 2.93 2.21
N GLU A 212 -15.06 2.18 1.86
CA GLU A 212 -13.67 2.62 1.85
C GLU A 212 -12.96 2.15 0.57
N ILE A 213 -12.13 3.02 -0.01
CA ILE A 213 -11.36 2.77 -1.23
C ILE A 213 -9.92 3.26 -1.08
N GLU A 214 -8.99 2.66 -1.81
CA GLU A 214 -7.61 3.15 -1.87
C GLU A 214 -7.55 4.50 -2.61
N ILE A 215 -6.49 5.25 -2.34
CA ILE A 215 -6.16 6.48 -3.06
C ILE A 215 -6.00 6.17 -4.56
N GLU A 216 -6.49 7.07 -5.42
CA GLU A 216 -6.43 6.93 -6.89
C GLU A 216 -7.04 5.62 -7.45
N ALA A 217 -7.76 4.86 -6.61
CA ALA A 217 -8.42 3.65 -7.05
C ALA A 217 -9.52 3.97 -8.06
N VAL A 218 -9.58 3.16 -9.10
CA VAL A 218 -10.77 3.05 -9.96
C VAL A 218 -11.79 2.16 -9.24
N PHE A 219 -13.04 2.59 -9.14
CA PHE A 219 -14.11 1.83 -8.51
C PHE A 219 -15.44 2.00 -9.23
N LEU A 220 -16.35 1.04 -9.04
CA LEU A 220 -17.69 1.03 -9.63
C LEU A 220 -18.73 1.43 -8.58
N CYS A 221 -19.69 2.27 -8.97
CA CYS A 221 -20.86 2.60 -8.17
C CYS A 221 -22.11 2.75 -9.05
N TYR A 222 -23.28 2.40 -8.54
CA TYR A 222 -24.54 2.45 -9.30
C TYR A 222 -25.32 3.76 -9.16
N SER A 223 -24.76 4.71 -8.42
CA SER A 223 -25.31 6.05 -8.22
C SER A 223 -24.81 7.01 -9.30
N GLU A 224 -25.44 8.18 -9.43
CA GLU A 224 -25.01 9.21 -10.39
C GLU A 224 -23.81 10.03 -9.87
N SER A 225 -23.67 10.14 -8.55
CA SER A 225 -22.54 10.80 -7.91
C SER A 225 -22.10 10.04 -6.65
N VAL A 226 -20.82 10.18 -6.30
CA VAL A 226 -20.22 9.61 -5.10
C VAL A 226 -19.51 10.73 -4.35
N ILE A 227 -19.65 10.79 -3.03
CA ILE A 227 -18.86 11.68 -2.20
C ILE A 227 -17.71 10.89 -1.61
N VAL A 228 -16.48 11.27 -1.94
CA VAL A 228 -15.25 10.70 -1.40
C VAL A 228 -14.61 11.74 -0.49
N ASN A 229 -14.55 11.44 0.80
CA ASN A 229 -14.02 12.35 1.82
C ASN A 229 -14.54 13.80 1.73
N GLY A 230 -15.86 13.95 1.58
CA GLY A 230 -16.51 15.26 1.47
C GLY A 230 -16.45 15.91 0.07
N GLN A 231 -15.72 15.33 -0.88
CA GLN A 231 -15.66 15.82 -2.26
C GLN A 231 -16.60 15.03 -3.18
N VAL A 232 -17.42 15.74 -3.95
CA VAL A 232 -18.29 15.11 -4.96
C VAL A 232 -17.44 14.70 -6.17
N ILE A 233 -17.37 13.41 -6.44
CA ILE A 233 -16.68 12.85 -7.60
C ILE A 233 -17.72 12.52 -8.68
N LYS A 234 -17.41 12.92 -9.92
CA LYS A 234 -18.24 12.64 -11.09
C LYS A 234 -17.84 11.32 -11.75
N PRO A 235 -18.79 10.64 -12.40
CA PRO A 235 -18.49 9.44 -13.15
C PRO A 235 -17.55 9.75 -14.30
N ILE A 236 -16.69 8.79 -14.63
CA ILE A 236 -15.69 8.88 -15.69
C ILE A 236 -16.09 7.95 -16.80
N ASN A 237 -16.27 8.52 -17.99
CA ASN A 237 -16.45 7.77 -19.22
C ASN A 237 -15.13 7.78 -20.01
N ASN A 238 -14.26 6.80 -19.72
CA ASN A 238 -12.97 6.65 -20.36
C ASN A 238 -12.62 5.17 -20.52
N GLU A 239 -12.46 4.73 -21.77
CA GLU A 239 -12.20 3.34 -22.13
C GLU A 239 -10.95 2.77 -21.45
N LEU A 240 -9.87 3.55 -21.35
CA LEU A 240 -8.62 3.11 -20.70
C LEU A 240 -8.82 2.86 -19.21
N ILE A 241 -9.63 3.69 -18.55
CA ILE A 241 -9.96 3.53 -17.12
C ILE A 241 -10.85 2.30 -16.92
N TYR A 242 -11.79 2.07 -17.84
CA TYR A 242 -12.61 0.87 -17.85
C TYR A 242 -11.76 -0.41 -17.99
N GLN A 243 -10.81 -0.41 -18.93
CA GLN A 243 -9.86 -1.52 -19.10
C GLN A 243 -9.01 -1.75 -17.84
N LYS A 244 -8.52 -0.69 -17.18
CA LYS A 244 -7.79 -0.79 -15.90
C LYS A 244 -8.65 -1.43 -14.80
N PHE A 245 -9.92 -1.03 -14.69
CA PHE A 245 -10.85 -1.62 -13.72
C PHE A 245 -11.10 -3.10 -13.97
N LEU A 246 -11.30 -3.50 -15.23
CA LEU A 246 -11.46 -4.90 -15.61
C LEU A 246 -10.21 -5.72 -15.30
N ALA A 247 -9.02 -5.21 -15.64
CA ALA A 247 -7.76 -5.88 -15.35
C ALA A 247 -7.59 -6.12 -13.84
N LYS A 248 -7.84 -5.10 -13.00
CA LYS A 248 -7.82 -5.22 -11.52
C LYS A 248 -8.86 -6.22 -11.03
N SER A 249 -10.04 -6.26 -11.67
CA SER A 249 -11.10 -7.21 -11.33
C SER A 249 -10.73 -8.66 -11.65
N ILE A 250 -10.12 -8.91 -12.79
CA ILE A 250 -9.62 -10.23 -13.18
C ILE A 250 -8.49 -10.66 -12.23
N GLN A 251 -7.53 -9.77 -11.96
CA GLN A 251 -6.44 -10.02 -11.01
C GLN A 251 -6.97 -10.50 -9.65
N LYS A 252 -7.98 -9.80 -9.12
CA LYS A 252 -8.59 -10.18 -7.84
C LYS A 252 -9.17 -11.60 -7.85
N VAL A 253 -9.79 -12.01 -8.97
CA VAL A 253 -10.35 -13.37 -9.11
C VAL A 253 -9.26 -14.44 -9.09
N PHE A 254 -8.12 -14.19 -9.73
CA PHE A 254 -6.97 -15.09 -9.71
C PHE A 254 -6.31 -15.17 -8.33
N LEU A 255 -6.12 -14.02 -7.67
CA LEU A 255 -5.56 -13.96 -6.32
C LEU A 255 -6.45 -14.68 -5.30
N ASP A 256 -7.76 -14.47 -5.35
CA ASP A 256 -8.72 -15.16 -4.46
C ASP A 256 -8.80 -16.66 -4.73
N GLY A 257 -8.40 -17.10 -5.92
CA GLY A 257 -8.30 -18.50 -6.31
C GLY A 257 -6.98 -19.17 -5.91
N GLY A 258 -6.01 -18.43 -5.36
CA GLY A 258 -4.67 -18.94 -5.04
C GLY A 258 -3.79 -19.22 -6.27
N LYS A 259 -4.05 -18.57 -7.41
CA LYS A 259 -3.43 -18.85 -8.71
C LYS A 259 -2.66 -17.65 -9.26
N GLN A 260 -1.70 -17.14 -8.48
CA GLN A 260 -0.95 -15.92 -8.82
C GLN A 260 -0.07 -16.10 -10.08
N ASP A 261 0.51 -17.29 -10.29
CA ASP A 261 1.35 -17.59 -11.47
C ASP A 261 0.53 -17.62 -12.77
N ASP A 262 -0.73 -18.03 -12.72
CA ASP A 262 -1.64 -18.01 -13.87
C ASP A 262 -2.02 -16.57 -14.25
N PHE A 263 -2.09 -15.66 -13.28
CA PHE A 263 -2.35 -14.24 -13.56
C PHE A 263 -1.20 -13.59 -14.33
N GLN A 264 0.07 -13.89 -14.01
CA GLN A 264 1.21 -13.32 -14.75
C GLN A 264 1.21 -13.71 -16.24
N LYS A 265 0.70 -14.90 -16.57
CA LYS A 265 0.51 -15.35 -17.95
C LYS A 265 -0.61 -14.59 -18.66
N VAL A 266 -1.73 -14.36 -17.97
CA VAL A 266 -2.87 -13.58 -18.48
C VAL A 266 -2.54 -12.09 -18.60
N GLU A 267 -1.75 -11.54 -17.68
CA GLU A 267 -1.28 -10.16 -17.69
C GLU A 267 -0.40 -9.86 -18.91
N LYS A 268 0.46 -10.80 -19.34
CA LYS A 268 1.20 -10.68 -20.62
C LYS A 268 0.27 -10.56 -21.82
N VAL A 269 -0.85 -11.29 -21.83
CA VAL A 269 -1.86 -11.21 -22.90
C VAL A 269 -2.59 -9.86 -22.87
N PHE A 270 -2.98 -9.37 -21.68
CA PHE A 270 -3.61 -8.05 -21.51
C PHE A 270 -2.68 -6.90 -21.88
N ASN A 271 -1.42 -6.95 -21.49
CA ASN A 271 -0.42 -5.93 -21.83
C ASN A 271 -0.10 -5.92 -23.33
N ASN A 272 -0.15 -7.07 -23.99
CA ASN A 272 -0.07 -7.16 -25.45
C ASN A 272 -1.33 -6.63 -26.16
N LEU A 273 -2.50 -6.68 -25.53
CA LEU A 273 -3.71 -6.01 -26.04
C LEU A 273 -3.62 -4.49 -25.88
N ASN A 274 -3.06 -3.99 -24.76
CA ASN A 274 -2.86 -2.56 -24.50
C ASN A 274 -1.78 -1.91 -25.40
N ARG A 275 -0.70 -2.64 -25.73
CA ARG A 275 0.32 -2.16 -26.69
C ARG A 275 -0.22 -2.05 -28.13
N ASN A 276 -1.34 -2.70 -28.41
CA ASN A 276 -1.94 -2.81 -29.74
C ASN A 276 -3.06 -1.78 -29.99
N ASN A 277 -3.04 -0.62 -29.32
CA ASN A 277 -3.88 0.52 -29.72
C ASN A 277 -3.55 1.07 -31.14
N GLU A 278 -2.46 0.62 -31.78
CA GLU A 278 -2.25 0.79 -33.23
C GLU A 278 -3.00 -0.25 -34.09
N TYR A 279 -3.39 -1.40 -33.53
CA TYR A 279 -4.04 -2.51 -34.25
C TYR A 279 -5.53 -2.26 -34.52
N LEU A 280 -6.16 -1.31 -33.82
CA LEU A 280 -7.56 -0.93 -34.01
C LEU A 280 -7.78 0.00 -35.22
N GLN A 281 -6.72 0.51 -35.88
CA GLN A 281 -6.86 1.32 -37.08
C GLN A 281 -6.90 0.55 -38.40
N ASN A 282 -6.69 -0.78 -38.41
CA ASN A 282 -6.75 -1.56 -39.65
C ASN A 282 -7.97 -2.48 -39.71
N LYS A 283 -9.02 -1.96 -40.36
CA LYS A 283 -10.27 -2.63 -40.77
C LYS A 283 -10.08 -3.83 -41.72
N LYS A 284 -8.91 -4.47 -41.76
CA LYS A 284 -8.53 -5.54 -42.71
C LYS A 284 -8.11 -6.87 -42.08
N ILE A 285 -8.12 -7.01 -40.75
CA ILE A 285 -7.67 -8.26 -40.10
C ILE A 285 -8.81 -9.28 -39.94
N PHE A 286 -10.08 -8.86 -40.06
CA PHE A 286 -11.21 -9.79 -40.02
C PHE A 286 -11.40 -10.63 -41.30
N ASP A 287 -10.74 -10.27 -42.42
CA ASP A 287 -10.87 -10.99 -43.69
C ASP A 287 -9.86 -12.14 -43.85
N ASN A 288 -8.84 -12.25 -42.99
CA ASN A 288 -7.74 -13.21 -43.16
C ASN A 288 -7.66 -14.32 -42.10
N ILE A 289 -8.72 -14.57 -41.31
CA ILE A 289 -8.79 -15.82 -40.54
C ILE A 289 -9.28 -16.92 -41.46
N GLN A 290 -8.34 -17.41 -42.28
CA GLN A 290 -8.42 -18.69 -42.96
C GLN A 290 -8.43 -19.77 -41.87
N ILE A 291 -9.52 -20.54 -41.81
CA ILE A 291 -9.65 -21.72 -40.96
C ILE A 291 -8.52 -22.68 -41.33
N VAL A 292 -7.49 -22.76 -40.49
CA VAL A 292 -6.48 -23.83 -40.57
C VAL A 292 -7.16 -25.11 -40.08
N LYS A 293 -7.87 -25.78 -41.00
CA LYS A 293 -8.11 -27.21 -40.94
C LYS A 293 -6.82 -27.88 -41.38
N GLU A 294 -6.01 -28.38 -40.44
CA GLU A 294 -5.26 -29.63 -40.59
C GLU A 294 -4.46 -29.95 -39.32
N GLY A 295 -4.54 -31.21 -38.87
CA GLY A 295 -3.43 -31.84 -38.16
C GLY A 295 -3.57 -32.11 -36.65
N ALA A 296 -4.72 -32.53 -36.14
CA ALA A 296 -4.75 -33.24 -34.85
C ALA A 296 -5.57 -34.53 -34.97
N LYS A 297 -4.87 -35.66 -35.15
CA LYS A 297 -5.43 -37.00 -34.96
C LYS A 297 -5.72 -37.19 -33.46
N GLY A 298 -6.94 -36.87 -33.06
CA GLY A 298 -7.47 -37.17 -31.74
C GLY A 298 -8.98 -37.24 -31.84
N ASN A 299 -9.56 -38.42 -31.64
CA ASN A 299 -11.00 -38.65 -31.72
C ASN A 299 -11.73 -37.83 -30.64
N LEU A 300 -12.33 -36.70 -31.04
CA LEU A 300 -13.37 -36.01 -30.26
C LEU A 300 -14.72 -36.63 -30.65
N LYS A 301 -15.29 -37.45 -29.76
CA LYS A 301 -16.72 -37.79 -29.81
C LYS A 301 -17.51 -36.62 -29.23
N PHE A 302 -18.35 -36.01 -30.04
CA PHE A 302 -19.41 -35.12 -29.57
C PHE A 302 -20.59 -35.99 -29.13
N THR A 303 -21.00 -35.91 -27.87
CA THR A 303 -22.31 -36.39 -27.42
C THR A 303 -23.27 -35.21 -27.53
N GLU A 304 -24.33 -35.36 -28.34
CA GLU A 304 -25.42 -34.40 -28.42
C GLU A 304 -26.11 -34.26 -27.06
N LEU A 305 -26.24 -33.02 -26.58
CA LEU A 305 -27.06 -32.68 -25.43
C LEU A 305 -28.54 -32.77 -25.82
N SER A 306 -29.37 -33.20 -24.87
CA SER A 306 -30.79 -33.45 -25.12
C SER A 306 -31.55 -32.15 -25.43
N PRO A 307 -32.65 -32.21 -26.21
CA PRO A 307 -33.47 -31.04 -26.57
C PRO A 307 -34.05 -30.26 -25.38
N GLU A 308 -34.07 -30.81 -24.17
CA GLU A 308 -34.55 -30.13 -22.96
C GLU A 308 -33.54 -29.10 -22.42
N ASP A 309 -32.24 -29.30 -22.67
CA ASP A 309 -31.17 -28.37 -22.27
C ASP A 309 -30.99 -27.19 -23.25
N GLN A 310 -31.64 -27.25 -24.42
CA GLN A 310 -31.53 -26.23 -25.48
C GLN A 310 -32.48 -25.03 -25.31
N LYS A 311 -33.31 -25.00 -24.26
CA LYS A 311 -34.38 -24.00 -24.11
C LYS A 311 -34.08 -22.79 -23.23
N GLN A 312 -32.83 -22.53 -22.86
CA GLN A 312 -32.50 -21.27 -22.18
C GLN A 312 -31.28 -20.60 -22.81
N VAL A 313 -31.47 -19.32 -23.12
CA VAL A 313 -30.51 -18.37 -23.71
C VAL A 313 -30.52 -18.34 -25.25
N ILE A 314 -31.60 -17.78 -25.81
CA ILE A 314 -31.55 -17.06 -27.09
C ILE A 314 -31.88 -15.61 -26.78
N CYS A 315 -30.87 -14.74 -26.88
CA CYS A 315 -31.03 -13.30 -27.06
C CYS A 315 -29.79 -12.75 -27.77
N ASP A 316 -30.02 -12.08 -28.90
CA ASP A 316 -29.09 -11.62 -29.92
C ASP A 316 -27.96 -10.68 -29.42
N VAL A 317 -26.93 -11.24 -28.78
CA VAL A 317 -25.66 -10.56 -28.44
C VAL A 317 -24.46 -11.47 -28.73
N GLU A 318 -24.62 -12.43 -29.64
CA GLU A 318 -23.77 -13.62 -29.74
C GLU A 318 -22.38 -13.35 -30.34
N ASN A 319 -22.22 -12.47 -31.34
CA ASN A 319 -20.99 -12.52 -32.13
C ASN A 319 -19.73 -11.92 -31.48
N PHE A 320 -19.83 -11.02 -30.51
CA PHE A 320 -18.65 -10.42 -29.87
C PHE A 320 -18.28 -11.10 -28.54
N ASN A 321 -19.30 -11.44 -27.73
CA ASN A 321 -19.11 -12.21 -26.50
C ASN A 321 -18.54 -13.59 -26.78
N VAL A 322 -19.06 -14.28 -27.81
CA VAL A 322 -18.57 -15.60 -28.19
C VAL A 322 -17.10 -15.54 -28.62
N ARG A 323 -16.65 -14.46 -29.30
CA ARG A 323 -15.24 -14.33 -29.72
C ARG A 323 -14.28 -14.09 -28.57
N LEU A 324 -14.63 -13.26 -27.59
CA LEU A 324 -13.79 -13.04 -26.41
C LEU A 324 -13.77 -14.29 -25.52
N ILE A 325 -14.94 -14.90 -25.29
CA ILE A 325 -15.10 -16.14 -24.52
C ILE A 325 -14.33 -17.29 -25.20
N GLN A 326 -14.41 -17.42 -26.53
CA GLN A 326 -13.64 -18.43 -27.28
C GLN A 326 -12.14 -18.14 -27.22
N LYS A 327 -11.68 -16.89 -27.35
CA LYS A 327 -10.26 -16.57 -27.20
C LYS A 327 -9.72 -16.91 -25.80
N PHE A 328 -10.44 -16.55 -24.74
CA PHE A 328 -10.04 -16.89 -23.38
C PHE A 328 -10.10 -18.40 -23.12
N LYS A 329 -11.15 -19.07 -23.59
CA LYS A 329 -11.27 -20.54 -23.52
C LYS A 329 -10.12 -21.24 -24.26
N ILE A 330 -9.72 -20.76 -25.44
CA ILE A 330 -8.59 -21.32 -26.21
C ILE A 330 -7.26 -21.12 -25.47
N VAL A 331 -7.03 -19.96 -24.85
CA VAL A 331 -5.82 -19.72 -24.04
C VAL A 331 -5.77 -20.65 -22.82
N ILE A 332 -6.91 -20.83 -22.15
CA ILE A 332 -7.07 -21.72 -20.98
C ILE A 332 -7.02 -23.21 -21.37
N GLU A 333 -7.45 -23.60 -22.57
CA GLU A 333 -7.34 -24.98 -23.05
C GLU A 333 -5.93 -25.31 -23.57
N SER A 334 -5.20 -24.30 -24.07
CA SER A 334 -3.82 -24.48 -24.56
C SER A 334 -2.80 -24.72 -23.45
N GLU A 335 -3.10 -24.30 -22.22
CA GLU A 335 -2.37 -24.68 -21.01
C GLU A 335 -3.38 -25.24 -20.01
N ARG A 336 -3.41 -26.57 -19.78
CA ARG A 336 -4.41 -27.24 -18.91
C ARG A 336 -4.51 -26.58 -17.52
N ILE A 337 -5.36 -25.58 -17.37
CA ILE A 337 -5.65 -24.91 -16.09
C ILE A 337 -7.05 -25.39 -15.66
N GLU A 338 -7.09 -26.15 -14.57
CA GLU A 338 -8.36 -26.61 -14.01
C GLU A 338 -9.08 -25.44 -13.33
N ILE A 339 -10.22 -25.00 -13.89
CA ILE A 339 -10.97 -23.83 -13.40
C ILE A 339 -12.15 -24.29 -12.55
N LYS A 340 -12.22 -23.81 -11.30
CA LYS A 340 -13.37 -24.03 -10.42
C LYS A 340 -14.61 -23.27 -10.95
N PRO A 341 -15.84 -23.83 -10.87
CA PRO A 341 -17.05 -23.16 -11.37
C PRO A 341 -17.27 -21.74 -10.81
N SER A 342 -16.94 -21.51 -9.53
CA SER A 342 -17.03 -20.19 -8.89
C SER A 342 -16.11 -19.13 -9.50
N PHE A 343 -15.01 -19.54 -10.11
CA PHE A 343 -14.09 -18.67 -10.84
C PHE A 343 -14.69 -18.24 -12.19
N LEU A 344 -15.31 -19.19 -12.90
CA LEU A 344 -15.99 -18.91 -14.18
C LEU A 344 -17.17 -17.96 -13.99
N THR A 345 -17.98 -18.15 -12.94
CA THR A 345 -19.09 -17.23 -12.62
C THR A 345 -18.60 -15.80 -12.39
N LYS A 346 -17.50 -15.61 -11.65
CA LYS A 346 -16.90 -14.29 -11.41
C LYS A 346 -16.38 -13.64 -12.69
N LEU A 347 -15.78 -14.41 -13.59
CA LEU A 347 -15.36 -13.90 -14.92
C LEU A 347 -16.55 -13.51 -15.79
N MET A 348 -17.63 -14.30 -15.78
CA MET A 348 -18.83 -13.99 -16.55
C MET A 348 -19.51 -12.70 -16.05
N GLN A 349 -19.50 -12.44 -14.74
CA GLN A 349 -19.97 -11.17 -14.16
C GLN A 349 -19.15 -9.97 -14.65
N ILE A 350 -17.82 -10.14 -14.78
CA ILE A 350 -16.94 -9.11 -15.34
C ILE A 350 -17.29 -8.86 -16.82
N PHE A 351 -17.44 -9.92 -17.62
CA PHE A 351 -17.74 -9.78 -19.05
C PHE A 351 -19.12 -9.20 -19.33
N SER A 352 -20.12 -9.46 -18.47
CA SER A 352 -21.46 -8.86 -18.62
C SER A 352 -21.48 -7.34 -18.44
N LEU A 353 -20.49 -6.76 -17.75
CA LEU A 353 -20.37 -5.31 -17.64
C LEU A 353 -19.91 -4.69 -18.99
N CYS A 354 -19.07 -5.40 -19.74
CA CYS A 354 -18.52 -4.93 -21.03
C CYS A 354 -19.55 -4.85 -22.17
N THR A 355 -20.69 -5.51 -22.02
CA THR A 355 -21.71 -5.63 -23.09
C THR A 355 -22.79 -4.56 -23.01
N CYS A 356 -22.83 -3.81 -21.91
CA CYS A 356 -23.87 -2.81 -21.66
C CYS A 356 -23.55 -1.42 -22.27
N GLU A 357 -22.33 -1.19 -22.77
CA GLU A 357 -21.89 0.12 -23.31
C GLU A 357 -22.04 0.28 -24.84
N ASN A 358 -22.37 -0.79 -25.58
CA ASN A 358 -22.52 -0.72 -27.05
C ASN A 358 -23.99 -0.68 -27.52
N LYS A 359 -24.87 0.02 -26.78
CA LYS A 359 -26.25 0.31 -27.20
C LYS A 359 -26.53 1.80 -27.22
#